data_AF-A0A4Q0TV51-F1
#
_entry.id   AF-A0A4Q0TV51-F1
#
_cell.length_a   1.000
_cell.length_b   1.000
_cell.length_c   1.000
_cell.angle_alpha   90.00
_cell.angle_beta   90.00
_cell.angle_gamma   90.00
#
_symmetry.space_group_name_H-M   'P 1'
#
loop_
_entity.id
_entity.type
_entity.pdbx_description
1 polymer ?
#
loop_
_entity_poly.entity_id
_entity_poly.type
_entity_poly.pdbx_seq_one_letter_code
_entity_poly.pdbx_strand_id
1 'polypeptide(L)'
;MKREVKFSLVFRDMWQSAGKYVPRVDQLVKVAPAIVEMGCFARVETNGGGFEQVNLLFGENPNKSVRAWTKPFHEAGIQTHMLDRALNGLRMSPVPADVRKLFYKVKKAQGTDITRTFCGLNDVRNIAPSITYAKEAGMISQCSLCITHSPIHTVEYYTNMALELIKLGADEICIKDMAGIGRPVSLGKIVANIKAAHPDIPIQYHSHAGPGFNMASILEVCEAGCDYVDVGMEPLSWGTGHADLLSVQAMLKDAGFQVPEINMEAYMKVRALIQEFMDDFLGLYISPKNRLMNSLLIAPGLPGGMMGSLMADLETNLESINKYKAKHNLPFMTQDQLLIKLFNEVAYVWPRVGYPPLVTPFSQYVKNLSMMNVIAMEKGKERWGMIADDIWDMILGKAGRLPGKLAPEIIEKAEREGRKFFEGNPQDNYPDDLDKYRKLMKEKKWETGEDDEELFEYAMHPAQYEAYKSGKAKEDFLADVAKRRAEKEQAPAEEAKPKTLTVQVDGQAYRVTVAYGDTELPVAPASQPSAAGEGKEVLSPLEGKFFLVKNAQETPLKVGDAVKEGDVLCYVEAMKTYNAIRAEFGGTVTAISANPGDTVSEDDVLMKIG
;
A
#
# COMPACT_ATOMS: atom_id res chain seq x y z
N MET A 1 -21.36 -32.78 16.61
CA MET A 1 -21.05 -31.87 15.48
C MET A 1 -21.08 -30.47 16.06
N LYS A 2 -20.04 -29.66 15.86
CA LYS A 2 -20.06 -28.26 16.30
C LYS A 2 -21.03 -27.47 15.42
N ARG A 3 -21.32 -26.24 15.84
CA ARG A 3 -22.24 -25.32 15.15
C ARG A 3 -21.79 -24.98 13.72
N GLU A 4 -22.71 -24.40 12.97
CA GLU A 4 -22.43 -23.87 11.63
C GLU A 4 -21.52 -22.63 11.68
N VAL A 5 -20.55 -22.56 10.76
CA VAL A 5 -19.77 -21.36 10.46
C VAL A 5 -20.00 -21.00 8.99
N LYS A 6 -20.36 -19.74 8.74
CA LYS A 6 -20.71 -19.23 7.41
C LYS A 6 -19.55 -18.46 6.78
N PHE A 7 -19.44 -18.52 5.46
CA PHE A 7 -18.39 -17.80 4.74
C PHE A 7 -18.89 -16.49 4.14
N SER A 8 -18.00 -15.50 4.17
CA SER A 8 -18.15 -14.20 3.54
C SER A 8 -17.01 -13.97 2.56
N LEU A 9 -17.31 -13.86 1.26
CA LEU A 9 -16.30 -13.57 0.24
C LEU A 9 -15.93 -12.09 0.27
N VAL A 10 -14.69 -11.76 0.62
CA VAL A 10 -14.21 -10.35 0.57
C VAL A 10 -13.69 -9.96 -0.81
N PHE A 11 -14.57 -10.02 -1.82
CA PHE A 11 -14.19 -9.79 -3.22
C PHE A 11 -13.64 -8.36 -3.43
N ARG A 12 -14.23 -7.35 -2.80
CA ARG A 12 -13.71 -5.98 -2.86
C ARG A 12 -12.32 -5.88 -2.21
N ASP A 13 -12.16 -6.38 -0.98
CA ASP A 13 -10.89 -6.23 -0.26
C ASP A 13 -9.74 -7.07 -0.82
N MET A 14 -9.99 -8.23 -1.45
CA MET A 14 -8.91 -9.00 -2.09
C MET A 14 -8.22 -8.22 -3.22
N TRP A 15 -9.00 -7.50 -4.05
CA TRP A 15 -8.44 -6.67 -5.12
C TRP A 15 -7.73 -5.44 -4.56
N GLN A 16 -8.35 -4.76 -3.59
CA GLN A 16 -7.77 -3.58 -2.95
C GLN A 16 -6.48 -3.89 -2.18
N SER A 17 -6.37 -5.11 -1.64
CA SER A 17 -5.16 -5.57 -0.96
C SER A 17 -4.06 -5.95 -1.94
N ALA A 18 -4.44 -6.55 -3.08
CA ALA A 18 -3.50 -6.98 -4.10
C ALA A 18 -2.91 -5.82 -4.93
N GLY A 19 -3.69 -4.76 -5.18
CA GLY A 19 -3.27 -3.67 -6.06
C GLY A 19 -4.12 -2.40 -5.94
N LYS A 20 -3.88 -1.47 -6.86
CA LYS A 20 -4.51 -0.14 -6.85
C LYS A 20 -5.98 -0.15 -7.28
N TYR A 21 -6.33 -0.99 -8.26
CA TYR A 21 -7.64 -0.98 -8.92
C TYR A 21 -8.48 -2.20 -8.51
N VAL A 22 -9.79 -2.11 -8.75
CA VAL A 22 -10.77 -3.19 -8.58
C VAL A 22 -11.43 -3.52 -9.93
N PRO A 23 -12.09 -4.67 -10.08
CA PRO A 23 -12.77 -5.02 -11.31
C PRO A 23 -13.85 -4.00 -11.69
N ARG A 24 -13.94 -3.70 -12.98
CA ARG A 24 -15.00 -2.86 -13.55
C ARG A 24 -16.34 -3.60 -13.59
N VAL A 25 -17.42 -2.87 -13.84
CA VAL A 25 -18.78 -3.44 -13.87
C VAL A 25 -18.92 -4.62 -14.85
N ASP A 26 -18.26 -4.57 -16.02
CA ASP A 26 -18.26 -5.66 -17.00
C ASP A 26 -17.64 -6.94 -16.43
N GLN A 27 -16.56 -6.83 -15.68
CA GLN A 27 -15.88 -7.94 -15.02
C GLN A 27 -16.68 -8.47 -13.82
N LEU A 28 -17.27 -7.57 -13.01
CA LEU A 28 -18.10 -7.91 -11.87
C LEU A 28 -19.34 -8.71 -12.30
N VAL A 29 -20.10 -8.20 -13.27
CA VAL A 29 -21.30 -8.90 -13.77
C VAL A 29 -20.94 -10.25 -14.39
N LYS A 30 -19.77 -10.37 -15.04
CA LYS A 30 -19.29 -11.63 -15.63
C LYS A 30 -19.00 -12.70 -14.56
N VAL A 31 -18.44 -12.34 -13.41
CA VAL A 31 -18.02 -13.30 -12.37
C VAL A 31 -19.14 -13.65 -11.38
N ALA A 32 -20.09 -12.74 -11.15
CA ALA A 32 -21.15 -12.91 -10.14
C ALA A 32 -21.92 -14.24 -10.23
N PRO A 33 -22.41 -14.68 -11.41
CA PRO A 33 -23.16 -15.94 -11.51
C PRO A 33 -22.36 -17.15 -11.05
N ALA A 34 -21.06 -17.20 -11.36
CA ALA A 34 -20.18 -18.29 -10.94
C ALA A 34 -19.93 -18.26 -9.42
N ILE A 35 -19.85 -17.08 -8.80
CA ILE A 35 -19.75 -16.96 -7.33
C ILE A 35 -21.03 -17.48 -6.66
N VAL A 36 -22.21 -17.16 -7.20
CA VAL A 36 -23.48 -17.70 -6.71
C VAL A 36 -23.51 -19.23 -6.84
N GLU A 37 -23.10 -19.75 -7.99
CA GLU A 37 -23.07 -21.18 -8.30
C GLU A 37 -22.12 -21.99 -7.41
N MET A 38 -21.13 -21.34 -6.78
CA MET A 38 -20.26 -21.99 -5.78
C MET A 38 -21.04 -22.52 -4.57
N GLY A 39 -22.17 -21.90 -4.23
CA GLY A 39 -23.12 -22.38 -3.22
C GLY A 39 -22.65 -22.31 -1.77
N CYS A 40 -21.49 -21.68 -1.50
CA CYS A 40 -20.85 -21.71 -0.18
C CYS A 40 -20.85 -20.37 0.59
N PHE A 41 -21.25 -19.27 -0.06
CA PHE A 41 -21.19 -17.95 0.55
C PHE A 41 -22.55 -17.51 1.09
N ALA A 42 -22.58 -17.12 2.36
CA ALA A 42 -23.72 -16.43 2.94
C ALA A 42 -23.64 -14.92 2.70
N ARG A 43 -22.42 -14.40 2.44
CA ARG A 43 -22.13 -12.98 2.28
C ARG A 43 -21.10 -12.73 1.18
N VAL A 44 -21.22 -11.59 0.51
CA VAL A 44 -20.20 -11.07 -0.42
C VAL A 44 -19.95 -9.61 -0.12
N GLU A 45 -18.68 -9.24 0.02
CA GLU A 45 -18.26 -7.85 0.12
C GLU A 45 -18.24 -7.20 -1.27
N THR A 46 -18.99 -6.11 -1.41
CA THR A 46 -19.26 -5.52 -2.72
C THR A 46 -18.65 -4.14 -2.90
N ASN A 47 -18.80 -3.24 -1.93
CA ASN A 47 -18.41 -1.83 -2.08
C ASN A 47 -17.76 -1.24 -0.81
N GLY A 48 -17.52 0.07 -0.84
CA GLY A 48 -16.79 0.83 0.18
C GLY A 48 -15.92 1.91 -0.47
N GLY A 49 -15.24 2.73 0.35
CA GLY A 49 -14.58 3.94 -0.18
C GLY A 49 -13.50 3.70 -1.23
N GLY A 50 -12.77 2.58 -1.13
CA GLY A 50 -11.80 2.17 -2.15
C GLY A 50 -12.45 1.75 -3.47
N PHE A 51 -13.65 1.16 -3.42
CA PHE A 51 -14.41 0.79 -4.61
C PHE A 51 -14.96 2.03 -5.33
N GLU A 52 -15.64 2.93 -4.60
CA GLU A 52 -16.25 4.15 -5.16
C GLU A 52 -15.21 5.04 -5.85
N GLN A 53 -14.14 5.38 -5.12
CA GLN A 53 -13.10 6.27 -5.62
C GLN A 53 -12.40 5.68 -6.84
N VAL A 54 -12.13 4.37 -6.84
CA VAL A 54 -11.47 3.70 -7.95
C VAL A 54 -12.34 3.69 -9.21
N ASN A 55 -13.65 3.53 -9.07
CA ASN A 55 -14.58 3.63 -10.21
C ASN A 55 -14.54 5.02 -10.85
N LEU A 56 -14.55 6.08 -10.02
CA LEU A 56 -14.40 7.44 -10.52
C LEU A 56 -13.02 7.65 -11.18
N LEU A 57 -11.96 7.01 -10.68
CA LEU A 57 -10.61 7.11 -11.25
C LEU A 57 -10.49 6.48 -12.65
N PHE A 58 -11.19 5.39 -12.96
CA PHE A 58 -11.25 4.87 -14.34
C PHE A 58 -12.28 5.59 -15.22
N GLY A 59 -13.01 6.56 -14.65
CA GLY A 59 -13.98 7.38 -15.38
C GLY A 59 -15.33 6.70 -15.60
N GLU A 60 -15.78 5.88 -14.64
CA GLU A 60 -17.12 5.31 -14.63
C GLU A 60 -17.90 5.74 -13.39
N ASN A 61 -19.23 5.60 -13.47
CA ASN A 61 -20.12 5.91 -12.36
C ASN A 61 -20.23 4.69 -11.44
N PRO A 62 -19.76 4.77 -10.19
CA PRO A 62 -19.79 3.63 -9.29
C PRO A 62 -21.20 3.17 -8.94
N ASN A 63 -22.20 4.05 -8.94
CA ASN A 63 -23.58 3.67 -8.61
C ASN A 63 -24.11 2.57 -9.54
N LYS A 64 -23.77 2.65 -10.83
CA LYS A 64 -24.11 1.62 -11.82
C LYS A 64 -23.41 0.30 -11.49
N SER A 65 -22.13 0.37 -11.12
CA SER A 65 -21.34 -0.79 -10.72
C SER A 65 -21.92 -1.47 -9.48
N VAL A 66 -22.29 -0.71 -8.45
CA VAL A 66 -22.86 -1.26 -7.21
C VAL A 66 -24.19 -1.95 -7.50
N ARG A 67 -25.15 -1.30 -8.17
CA ARG A 67 -26.45 -1.92 -8.52
C ARG A 67 -26.29 -3.22 -9.30
N ALA A 68 -25.44 -3.20 -10.33
CA ALA A 68 -25.23 -4.37 -11.17
C ALA A 68 -24.53 -5.50 -10.41
N TRP A 69 -23.63 -5.16 -9.48
CA TRP A 69 -22.85 -6.12 -8.72
C TRP A 69 -23.63 -6.76 -7.57
N THR A 70 -24.48 -6.01 -6.86
CA THR A 70 -25.29 -6.53 -5.74
C THR A 70 -26.49 -7.37 -6.20
N LYS A 71 -27.12 -7.01 -7.32
CA LYS A 71 -28.33 -7.63 -7.86
C LYS A 71 -28.28 -9.18 -7.91
N PRO A 72 -27.28 -9.84 -8.54
CA PRO A 72 -27.27 -11.30 -8.63
C PRO A 72 -27.16 -11.99 -7.28
N PHE A 73 -26.52 -11.38 -6.29
CA PHE A 73 -26.43 -11.93 -4.94
C PHE A 73 -27.76 -11.82 -4.20
N HIS A 74 -28.43 -10.67 -4.31
CA HIS A 74 -29.75 -10.49 -3.72
C HIS A 74 -30.79 -11.45 -4.34
N GLU A 75 -30.78 -11.64 -5.66
CA GLU A 75 -31.63 -12.61 -6.35
C GLU A 75 -31.38 -14.06 -5.88
N ALA A 76 -30.16 -14.36 -5.44
CA ALA A 76 -29.77 -15.64 -4.87
C ALA A 76 -29.97 -15.74 -3.34
N GLY A 77 -30.45 -14.69 -2.67
CA GLY A 77 -30.60 -14.65 -1.21
C GLY A 77 -29.29 -14.51 -0.43
N ILE A 78 -28.20 -14.10 -1.09
CA ILE A 78 -26.88 -13.85 -0.49
C ILE A 78 -26.81 -12.38 -0.06
N GLN A 79 -26.49 -12.13 1.20
CA GLN A 79 -26.38 -10.75 1.71
C GLN A 79 -25.13 -10.07 1.15
N THR A 80 -25.24 -8.79 0.81
CA THR A 80 -24.07 -8.00 0.43
C THR A 80 -23.65 -7.04 1.53
N HIS A 81 -22.34 -6.83 1.67
CA HIS A 81 -21.82 -5.92 2.67
C HIS A 81 -20.77 -4.97 2.12
N MET A 82 -20.60 -3.85 2.81
CA MET A 82 -19.68 -2.79 2.46
C MET A 82 -18.82 -2.35 3.64
N LEU A 83 -17.70 -1.67 3.37
CA LEU A 83 -16.86 -1.05 4.40
C LEU A 83 -17.08 0.47 4.50
N ASP A 84 -17.49 0.92 5.67
CA ASP A 84 -17.78 2.31 6.03
C ASP A 84 -16.84 2.81 7.14
N ARG A 85 -16.34 4.05 7.00
CA ARG A 85 -15.39 4.70 7.92
C ARG A 85 -16.07 5.66 8.90
N ALA A 86 -17.29 5.37 9.33
CA ALA A 86 -18.01 6.14 10.34
C ALA A 86 -18.03 7.64 10.01
N LEU A 87 -17.36 8.49 10.80
CA LEU A 87 -17.22 9.93 10.57
C LEU A 87 -16.78 10.28 9.14
N ASN A 88 -15.93 9.46 8.51
CA ASN A 88 -15.37 9.73 7.19
C ASN A 88 -16.16 9.07 6.04
N GLY A 89 -17.20 8.30 6.32
CA GLY A 89 -18.00 7.61 5.31
C GLY A 89 -17.14 6.84 4.30
N LEU A 90 -17.22 7.23 3.03
CA LEU A 90 -16.50 6.61 1.91
C LEU A 90 -15.25 7.38 1.44
N ARG A 91 -14.73 8.30 2.25
CA ARG A 91 -13.52 9.08 1.92
C ARG A 91 -12.51 9.11 3.08
N MET A 92 -11.40 9.82 2.88
CA MET A 92 -10.30 9.90 3.86
C MET A 92 -10.49 11.02 4.89
N SER A 93 -11.46 11.92 4.66
CA SER A 93 -11.78 13.06 5.52
C SER A 93 -13.21 12.96 6.06
N PRO A 94 -13.51 13.60 7.19
CA PRO A 94 -14.87 13.65 7.75
C PRO A 94 -15.93 14.13 6.76
N VAL A 95 -17.14 13.61 6.92
CA VAL A 95 -18.29 13.87 6.04
C VAL A 95 -19.42 14.54 6.85
N PRO A 96 -20.06 15.60 6.31
CA PRO A 96 -21.28 16.17 6.88
C PRO A 96 -22.37 15.13 7.16
N ALA A 97 -23.18 15.39 8.17
CA ALA A 97 -24.18 14.44 8.65
C ALA A 97 -25.28 14.16 7.62
N ASP A 98 -25.77 15.19 6.93
CA ASP A 98 -26.75 15.08 5.85
C ASP A 98 -26.27 14.22 4.67
N VAL A 99 -25.03 14.40 4.23
CA VAL A 99 -24.41 13.59 3.16
C VAL A 99 -24.28 12.14 3.61
N ARG A 100 -23.89 11.88 4.87
CA ARG A 100 -23.85 10.52 5.43
C ARG A 100 -25.23 9.88 5.47
N LYS A 101 -26.27 10.59 5.89
CA LYS A 101 -27.66 10.08 5.91
C LYS A 101 -28.13 9.70 4.50
N LEU A 102 -27.85 10.52 3.49
CA LEU A 102 -28.16 10.19 2.10
C LEU A 102 -27.39 8.95 1.64
N PHE A 103 -26.10 8.86 1.98
CA PHE A 103 -25.23 7.73 1.66
C PHE A 103 -25.84 6.37 2.07
N TYR A 104 -26.32 6.20 3.31
CA TYR A 104 -26.93 4.92 3.72
C TYR A 104 -28.20 4.59 2.93
N LYS A 105 -29.04 5.60 2.65
CA LYS A 105 -30.25 5.42 1.84
C LYS A 105 -29.92 4.96 0.43
N VAL A 106 -28.95 5.62 -0.20
CA VAL A 106 -28.46 5.25 -1.54
C VAL A 106 -27.91 3.84 -1.54
N LYS A 107 -27.01 3.48 -0.62
CA LYS A 107 -26.42 2.13 -0.61
C LYS A 107 -27.45 1.03 -0.33
N LYS A 108 -28.46 1.30 0.50
CA LYS A 108 -29.58 0.36 0.65
C LYS A 108 -30.38 0.22 -0.64
N ALA A 109 -30.73 1.32 -1.30
CA ALA A 109 -31.46 1.29 -2.57
C ALA A 109 -30.70 0.54 -3.67
N GLN A 110 -29.37 0.62 -3.65
CA GLN A 110 -28.48 -0.14 -4.54
C GLN A 110 -28.38 -1.63 -4.20
N GLY A 111 -29.01 -2.10 -3.12
CA GLY A 111 -29.02 -3.50 -2.73
C GLY A 111 -27.91 -3.90 -1.74
N THR A 112 -27.25 -2.94 -1.09
CA THR A 112 -26.33 -3.24 0.02
C THR A 112 -27.11 -3.53 1.30
N ASP A 113 -26.87 -4.67 1.94
CA ASP A 113 -27.62 -5.09 3.14
C ASP A 113 -26.94 -4.64 4.43
N ILE A 114 -25.63 -4.80 4.50
CA ILE A 114 -24.86 -4.63 5.74
C ILE A 114 -23.84 -3.51 5.55
N THR A 115 -23.84 -2.55 6.47
CA THR A 115 -22.77 -1.56 6.58
C THR A 115 -21.81 -1.94 7.70
N ARG A 116 -20.62 -2.41 7.32
CA ARG A 116 -19.53 -2.68 8.26
C ARG A 116 -18.85 -1.36 8.61
N THR A 117 -19.22 -0.80 9.75
CA THR A 117 -18.79 0.52 10.19
C THR A 117 -17.61 0.42 11.15
N PHE A 118 -16.53 1.16 10.89
CA PHE A 118 -15.41 1.30 11.83
C PHE A 118 -15.00 2.75 12.04
N CYS A 119 -14.47 3.04 13.23
CA CYS A 119 -13.71 4.26 13.47
C CYS A 119 -12.23 3.89 13.58
N GLY A 120 -11.36 4.57 12.85
CA GLY A 120 -9.92 4.27 12.90
C GLY A 120 -9.27 4.53 14.27
N LEU A 121 -9.90 5.33 15.13
CA LEU A 121 -9.48 5.54 16.53
C LEU A 121 -10.18 4.61 17.52
N ASN A 122 -11.08 3.73 17.08
CA ASN A 122 -12.00 2.99 17.93
C ASN A 122 -12.87 3.89 18.84
N ASP A 123 -13.09 5.16 18.48
CA ASP A 123 -13.97 6.06 19.23
C ASP A 123 -15.44 5.75 18.91
N VAL A 124 -16.16 5.18 19.88
CA VAL A 124 -17.58 4.81 19.77
C VAL A 124 -18.45 6.00 19.39
N ARG A 125 -18.09 7.23 19.80
CA ARG A 125 -18.85 8.45 19.48
C ARG A 125 -18.89 8.73 17.98
N ASN A 126 -17.85 8.35 17.25
CA ASN A 126 -17.82 8.48 15.79
C ASN A 126 -18.70 7.42 15.09
N ILE A 127 -18.86 6.25 15.71
CA ILE A 127 -19.63 5.12 15.18
C ILE A 127 -21.13 5.28 15.48
N ALA A 128 -21.51 5.81 16.64
CA ALA A 128 -22.90 5.88 17.10
C ALA A 128 -23.88 6.51 16.06
N PRO A 129 -23.54 7.61 15.36
CA PRO A 129 -24.42 8.15 14.32
C PRO A 129 -24.66 7.16 13.16
N SER A 130 -23.64 6.40 12.76
CA SER A 130 -23.75 5.41 11.69
C SER A 130 -24.74 4.29 12.03
N ILE A 131 -24.81 3.87 13.29
CA ILE A 131 -25.79 2.88 13.75
C ILE A 131 -27.20 3.40 13.49
N THR A 132 -27.45 4.66 13.85
CA THR A 132 -28.76 5.30 13.65
C THR A 132 -29.10 5.40 12.16
N TYR A 133 -28.18 5.91 11.35
CA TYR A 133 -28.42 6.14 9.92
C TYR A 133 -28.58 4.83 9.13
N ALA A 134 -27.84 3.79 9.48
CA ALA A 134 -27.98 2.46 8.89
C ALA A 134 -29.40 1.91 9.14
N LYS A 135 -29.88 1.99 10.38
CA LYS A 135 -31.21 1.48 10.76
C LYS A 135 -32.33 2.30 10.12
N GLU A 136 -32.20 3.62 10.09
CA GLU A 136 -33.14 4.51 9.38
C GLU A 136 -33.21 4.19 7.88
N ALA A 137 -32.10 3.78 7.26
CA ALA A 137 -32.07 3.35 5.87
C ALA A 137 -32.57 1.91 5.66
N GLY A 138 -32.75 1.11 6.71
CA GLY A 138 -33.12 -0.31 6.59
C GLY A 138 -31.95 -1.26 6.30
N MET A 139 -30.73 -0.87 6.70
CA MET A 139 -29.53 -1.69 6.64
C MET A 139 -29.24 -2.36 7.99
N ILE A 140 -28.49 -3.46 7.96
CA ILE A 140 -27.93 -4.10 9.16
C ILE A 140 -26.69 -3.30 9.59
N SER A 141 -26.68 -2.84 10.84
CA SER A 141 -25.54 -2.14 11.42
C SER A 141 -24.53 -3.13 12.00
N GLN A 142 -23.45 -3.39 11.26
CA GLN A 142 -22.34 -4.20 11.74
C GLN A 142 -21.20 -3.29 12.23
N CYS A 143 -21.00 -3.19 13.54
CA CYS A 143 -19.95 -2.34 14.11
C CYS A 143 -18.63 -3.11 14.27
N SER A 144 -17.53 -2.51 13.85
CA SER A 144 -16.21 -3.15 13.86
C SER A 144 -15.33 -2.69 15.03
N LEU A 145 -14.64 -3.65 15.64
CA LEU A 145 -13.50 -3.42 16.52
C LEU A 145 -12.22 -3.45 15.67
N CYS A 146 -11.53 -2.32 15.49
CA CYS A 146 -10.24 -2.32 14.80
C CYS A 146 -9.17 -2.91 15.71
N ILE A 147 -8.70 -4.12 15.37
CA ILE A 147 -7.76 -4.87 16.20
C ILE A 147 -6.34 -4.38 15.98
N THR A 148 -5.70 -4.03 17.09
CA THR A 148 -4.26 -3.83 17.22
C THR A 148 -3.78 -4.44 18.54
N HIS A 149 -2.47 -4.52 18.72
CA HIS A 149 -1.85 -5.12 19.89
C HIS A 149 -0.88 -4.15 20.57
N SER A 150 -1.24 -3.70 21.77
CA SER A 150 -0.44 -2.79 22.61
C SER A 150 -0.83 -2.98 24.08
N PRO A 151 -0.11 -2.39 25.05
CA PRO A 151 -0.42 -2.52 26.48
C PRO A 151 -1.84 -2.08 26.89
N ILE A 152 -2.48 -1.16 26.16
CA ILE A 152 -3.83 -0.66 26.50
C ILE A 152 -4.95 -1.38 25.73
N HIS A 153 -4.62 -2.05 24.63
CA HIS A 153 -5.58 -2.73 23.76
C HIS A 153 -5.78 -4.17 24.25
N THR A 154 -6.40 -4.29 25.42
CA THR A 154 -6.62 -5.56 26.12
C THR A 154 -7.91 -6.25 25.67
N VAL A 155 -8.11 -7.50 26.10
CA VAL A 155 -9.39 -8.21 25.91
C VAL A 155 -10.55 -7.40 26.51
N GLU A 156 -10.35 -6.82 27.69
CA GLU A 156 -11.35 -6.00 28.38
C GLU A 156 -11.68 -4.73 27.59
N TYR A 157 -10.67 -4.03 27.05
CA TYR A 157 -10.88 -2.86 26.20
C TYR A 157 -11.84 -3.16 25.04
N TYR A 158 -11.58 -4.22 24.28
CA TYR A 158 -12.41 -4.59 23.14
C TYR A 158 -13.78 -5.14 23.56
N THR A 159 -13.84 -5.88 24.67
CA THR A 159 -15.12 -6.38 25.21
C THR A 159 -16.02 -5.20 25.58
N ASN A 160 -15.51 -4.23 26.34
CA ASN A 160 -16.29 -3.07 26.79
C ASN A 160 -16.78 -2.23 25.61
N MET A 161 -15.91 -1.99 24.61
CA MET A 161 -16.28 -1.30 23.38
C MET A 161 -17.41 -2.03 22.65
N ALA A 162 -17.33 -3.36 22.51
CA ALA A 162 -18.39 -4.13 21.86
C ALA A 162 -19.72 -4.01 22.61
N LEU A 163 -19.73 -4.18 23.94
CA LEU A 163 -20.94 -4.04 24.75
C LEU A 163 -21.56 -2.65 24.67
N GLU A 164 -20.73 -1.60 24.59
CA GLU A 164 -21.21 -0.23 24.37
C GLU A 164 -21.89 -0.07 23.00
N LEU A 165 -21.29 -0.59 21.93
CA LEU A 165 -21.87 -0.56 20.58
C LEU A 165 -23.18 -1.33 20.50
N ILE A 166 -23.27 -2.49 21.15
CA ILE A 166 -24.51 -3.29 21.25
C ILE A 166 -25.59 -2.51 21.97
N LYS A 167 -25.25 -1.86 23.09
CA LYS A 167 -26.19 -1.00 23.83
C LYS A 167 -26.70 0.17 22.98
N LEU A 168 -25.87 0.71 22.09
CA LEU A 168 -26.25 1.76 21.13
C LEU A 168 -27.09 1.22 19.96
N GLY A 169 -27.27 -0.09 19.86
CA GLY A 169 -28.16 -0.73 18.90
C GLY A 169 -27.49 -1.31 17.66
N ALA A 170 -26.18 -1.61 17.72
CA ALA A 170 -25.51 -2.41 16.70
C ALA A 170 -26.20 -3.78 16.57
N ASP A 171 -26.47 -4.20 15.35
CA ASP A 171 -27.13 -5.48 15.06
C ASP A 171 -26.11 -6.62 15.02
N GLU A 172 -24.86 -6.31 14.67
CA GLU A 172 -23.76 -7.28 14.58
C GLU A 172 -22.41 -6.66 15.02
N ILE A 173 -21.47 -7.52 15.41
CA ILE A 173 -20.09 -7.11 15.72
C ILE A 173 -19.10 -7.75 14.75
N CYS A 174 -18.19 -6.95 14.21
CA CYS A 174 -17.06 -7.45 13.42
C CYS A 174 -15.75 -7.28 14.18
N ILE A 175 -14.98 -8.38 14.30
CA ILE A 175 -13.61 -8.35 14.79
C ILE A 175 -12.71 -8.10 13.59
N LYS A 176 -12.23 -6.85 13.43
CA LYS A 176 -11.53 -6.40 12.23
C LYS A 176 -10.01 -6.33 12.45
N ASP A 177 -9.31 -7.42 12.17
CA ASP A 177 -7.85 -7.52 12.17
C ASP A 177 -7.25 -7.12 10.81
N MET A 178 -7.27 -5.80 10.55
CA MET A 178 -6.81 -5.22 9.28
C MET A 178 -5.33 -5.45 8.97
N ALA A 179 -4.51 -5.78 9.96
CA ALA A 179 -3.08 -6.02 9.79
C ALA A 179 -2.71 -7.50 9.91
N GLY A 180 -3.63 -8.35 10.36
CA GLY A 180 -3.38 -9.77 10.65
C GLY A 180 -2.48 -9.99 11.87
N ILE A 181 -2.43 -9.01 12.79
CA ILE A 181 -1.53 -9.01 13.97
C ILE A 181 -2.24 -9.35 15.27
N GLY A 182 -3.55 -9.55 15.23
CA GLY A 182 -4.35 -9.98 16.36
C GLY A 182 -3.80 -11.27 16.95
N ARG A 183 -3.80 -11.37 18.28
CA ARG A 183 -3.32 -12.57 18.97
C ARG A 183 -4.45 -13.60 19.03
N PRO A 184 -4.29 -14.81 18.46
CA PRO A 184 -5.37 -15.78 18.36
C PRO A 184 -6.15 -15.98 19.67
N VAL A 185 -5.43 -16.28 20.76
CA VAL A 185 -6.03 -16.52 22.09
C VAL A 185 -6.77 -15.29 22.63
N SER A 186 -6.25 -14.08 22.40
CA SER A 186 -6.93 -12.86 22.84
C SER A 186 -8.21 -12.62 22.04
N LEU A 187 -8.19 -12.89 20.74
CA LEU A 187 -9.37 -12.76 19.87
C LEU A 187 -10.46 -13.75 20.28
N GLY A 188 -10.11 -15.01 20.55
CA GLY A 188 -11.04 -16.00 21.09
C GLY A 188 -11.69 -15.53 22.40
N LYS A 189 -10.90 -14.99 23.34
CA LYS A 189 -11.44 -14.44 24.60
C LYS A 189 -12.39 -13.25 24.40
N ILE A 190 -12.08 -12.34 23.46
CA ILE A 190 -12.97 -11.22 23.13
C ILE A 190 -14.32 -11.73 22.65
N VAL A 191 -14.31 -12.67 21.70
CA VAL A 191 -15.54 -13.27 21.16
C VAL A 191 -16.32 -14.01 22.24
N ALA A 192 -15.65 -14.80 23.08
CA ALA A 192 -16.29 -15.53 24.17
C ALA A 192 -16.97 -14.58 25.17
N ASN A 193 -16.32 -13.47 25.53
CA ASN A 193 -16.89 -12.48 26.43
C ASN A 193 -18.14 -11.81 25.82
N ILE A 194 -18.09 -11.45 24.53
CA ILE A 194 -19.25 -10.85 23.84
C ILE A 194 -20.41 -11.83 23.81
N LYS A 195 -20.16 -13.09 23.43
CA LYS A 195 -21.21 -14.13 23.36
C LYS A 195 -21.74 -14.54 24.72
N ALA A 196 -20.94 -14.47 25.79
CA ALA A 196 -21.43 -14.70 27.14
C ALA A 196 -22.47 -13.64 27.56
N ALA A 197 -22.29 -12.38 27.15
CA ALA A 197 -23.23 -11.29 27.45
C ALA A 197 -24.41 -11.23 26.46
N HIS A 198 -24.16 -11.53 25.18
CA HIS A 198 -25.14 -11.49 24.10
C HIS A 198 -25.01 -12.74 23.21
N PRO A 199 -25.59 -13.88 23.60
CA PRO A 199 -25.43 -15.15 22.89
C PRO A 199 -25.85 -15.11 21.41
N ASP A 200 -26.90 -14.34 21.13
CA ASP A 200 -27.54 -14.29 19.82
C ASP A 200 -26.93 -13.24 18.87
N ILE A 201 -26.02 -12.38 19.35
CA ILE A 201 -25.47 -11.33 18.48
C ILE A 201 -24.55 -11.93 17.42
N PRO A 202 -24.77 -11.72 16.11
CA PRO A 202 -23.87 -12.23 15.10
C PRO A 202 -22.49 -11.61 15.21
N ILE A 203 -21.46 -12.45 15.12
CA ILE A 203 -20.06 -12.03 15.11
C ILE A 203 -19.40 -12.46 13.79
N GLN A 204 -18.70 -11.52 13.14
CA GLN A 204 -17.94 -11.77 11.92
C GLN A 204 -16.45 -11.49 12.13
N TYR A 205 -15.59 -12.43 11.75
CA TYR A 205 -14.14 -12.28 11.82
C TYR A 205 -13.57 -11.87 10.46
N HIS A 206 -12.78 -10.80 10.45
CA HIS A 206 -12.09 -10.26 9.28
C HIS A 206 -10.60 -10.17 9.57
N SER A 207 -9.75 -10.79 8.73
CA SER A 207 -8.30 -10.77 8.97
C SER A 207 -7.49 -10.91 7.70
N HIS A 208 -6.48 -10.05 7.58
CA HIS A 208 -5.45 -10.22 6.58
C HIS A 208 -4.51 -11.39 6.95
N ALA A 209 -3.87 -11.97 5.94
CA ALA A 209 -3.04 -13.17 6.06
C ALA A 209 -1.55 -12.89 6.28
N GLY A 210 -1.08 -11.65 6.09
CA GLY A 210 0.34 -11.34 5.93
C GLY A 210 1.25 -11.92 7.01
N PRO A 211 0.93 -11.71 8.30
CA PRO A 211 1.73 -12.27 9.40
C PRO A 211 1.52 -13.77 9.67
N GLY A 212 0.45 -14.39 9.15
CA GLY A 212 0.16 -15.81 9.31
C GLY A 212 -0.59 -16.24 10.57
N PHE A 213 -1.11 -15.31 11.38
CA PHE A 213 -1.95 -15.67 12.55
C PHE A 213 -3.40 -15.99 12.21
N ASN A 214 -3.85 -15.62 11.02
CA ASN A 214 -5.27 -15.67 10.64
C ASN A 214 -5.89 -17.06 10.75
N MET A 215 -5.21 -18.14 10.33
CA MET A 215 -5.76 -19.50 10.41
C MET A 215 -5.99 -19.94 11.87
N ALA A 216 -5.00 -19.72 12.74
CA ALA A 216 -5.14 -19.99 14.17
C ALA A 216 -6.21 -19.10 14.82
N SER A 217 -6.28 -17.83 14.41
CA SER A 217 -7.27 -16.88 14.92
C SER A 217 -8.69 -17.28 14.52
N ILE A 218 -8.89 -17.76 13.28
CA ILE A 218 -10.17 -18.30 12.80
C ILE A 218 -10.63 -19.46 13.70
N LEU A 219 -9.75 -20.41 14.02
CA LEU A 219 -10.10 -21.50 14.94
C LEU A 219 -10.52 -20.95 16.32
N GLU A 220 -9.69 -20.11 16.93
CA GLU A 220 -9.96 -19.56 18.27
C GLU A 220 -11.28 -18.78 18.34
N VAL A 221 -11.58 -17.93 17.35
CA VAL A 221 -12.83 -17.18 17.33
C VAL A 221 -14.04 -18.07 17.01
N CYS A 222 -13.89 -19.08 16.15
CA CYS A 222 -14.95 -20.04 15.85
C CYS A 222 -15.27 -20.94 17.05
N GLU A 223 -14.28 -21.37 17.84
CA GLU A 223 -14.54 -22.07 19.10
C GLU A 223 -15.28 -21.17 20.10
N ALA A 224 -14.93 -19.88 20.12
CA ALA A 224 -15.49 -18.91 21.05
C ALA A 224 -16.89 -18.40 20.71
N GLY A 225 -17.37 -18.59 19.48
CA GLY A 225 -18.71 -18.12 19.09
C GLY A 225 -18.82 -17.29 17.81
N CYS A 226 -17.76 -17.09 17.01
CA CYS A 226 -17.85 -16.38 15.72
C CYS A 226 -18.74 -17.09 14.68
N ASP A 227 -19.66 -16.38 14.05
CA ASP A 227 -20.68 -16.95 13.15
C ASP A 227 -20.27 -16.87 11.67
N TYR A 228 -19.54 -15.82 11.29
CA TYR A 228 -19.09 -15.58 9.93
C TYR A 228 -17.56 -15.41 9.86
N VAL A 229 -16.93 -15.95 8.82
CA VAL A 229 -15.51 -15.76 8.54
C VAL A 229 -15.34 -15.16 7.16
N ASP A 230 -14.61 -14.04 7.08
CA ASP A 230 -14.15 -13.47 5.81
C ASP A 230 -13.05 -14.35 5.21
N VAL A 231 -13.22 -14.68 3.92
CA VAL A 231 -12.27 -15.49 3.16
C VAL A 231 -11.97 -14.86 1.81
N GLY A 232 -10.73 -15.03 1.37
CA GLY A 232 -10.29 -14.75 0.01
C GLY A 232 -10.36 -15.99 -0.87
N MET A 233 -9.98 -15.83 -2.13
CA MET A 233 -9.93 -16.92 -3.11
C MET A 233 -8.69 -16.77 -3.98
N GLU A 234 -8.14 -17.90 -4.41
CA GLU A 234 -7.05 -17.93 -5.38
C GLU A 234 -7.47 -17.28 -6.71
N PRO A 235 -6.55 -16.59 -7.41
CA PRO A 235 -5.12 -16.38 -7.11
C PRO A 235 -4.77 -15.17 -6.21
N LEU A 236 -5.75 -14.57 -5.51
CA LEU A 236 -5.57 -13.33 -4.72
C LEU A 236 -5.67 -13.54 -3.19
N SER A 237 -5.73 -14.78 -2.73
CA SER A 237 -5.57 -15.14 -1.31
C SER A 237 -4.12 -14.99 -0.85
N TRP A 238 -3.96 -14.98 0.47
CA TRP A 238 -2.68 -14.92 1.17
C TRP A 238 -1.91 -13.61 1.03
N GLY A 239 -0.73 -13.57 1.63
CA GLY A 239 0.10 -12.37 1.71
C GLY A 239 -0.67 -11.20 2.28
N THR A 240 -0.73 -10.10 1.56
CA THR A 240 -1.48 -8.89 1.94
C THR A 240 -3.00 -9.08 1.90
N GLY A 241 -3.53 -10.15 1.29
CA GLY A 241 -4.96 -10.46 1.22
C GLY A 241 -5.47 -11.28 2.41
N HIS A 242 -6.44 -12.17 2.16
CA HIS A 242 -7.16 -12.96 3.18
C HIS A 242 -6.83 -14.45 3.09
N ALA A 243 -7.20 -15.24 4.12
CA ALA A 243 -7.06 -16.69 4.06
C ALA A 243 -7.85 -17.27 2.88
N ASP A 244 -7.31 -18.30 2.23
CA ASP A 244 -8.00 -19.02 1.15
C ASP A 244 -9.21 -19.81 1.66
N LEU A 245 -10.32 -19.73 0.92
CA LEU A 245 -11.58 -20.43 1.17
C LEU A 245 -11.39 -21.94 1.40
N LEU A 246 -10.65 -22.64 0.52
CA LEU A 246 -10.52 -24.10 0.60
C LEU A 246 -9.77 -24.51 1.87
N SER A 247 -8.71 -23.77 2.19
CA SER A 247 -7.89 -23.98 3.39
C SER A 247 -8.70 -23.75 4.67
N VAL A 248 -9.49 -22.68 4.73
CA VAL A 248 -10.37 -22.38 5.86
C VAL A 248 -11.45 -23.46 6.01
N GLN A 249 -12.08 -23.87 4.92
CA GLN A 249 -13.11 -24.91 4.94
C GLN A 249 -12.55 -26.25 5.46
N ALA A 250 -11.43 -26.72 4.91
CA ALA A 250 -10.82 -27.99 5.31
C ALA A 250 -10.44 -27.98 6.80
N MET A 251 -9.83 -26.90 7.28
CA MET A 251 -9.46 -26.73 8.68
C MET A 251 -10.68 -26.75 9.61
N LEU A 252 -11.77 -26.03 9.26
CA LEU A 252 -12.98 -26.00 10.09
C LEU A 252 -13.73 -27.34 10.07
N LYS A 253 -13.76 -28.05 8.93
CA LYS A 253 -14.32 -29.41 8.86
C LYS A 253 -13.57 -30.37 9.77
N ASP A 254 -12.24 -30.36 9.72
CA ASP A 254 -11.39 -31.19 10.59
C ASP A 254 -11.61 -30.88 12.08
N ALA A 255 -11.73 -29.59 12.42
CA ALA A 255 -12.08 -29.14 13.77
C ALA A 255 -13.52 -29.48 14.22
N GLY A 256 -14.34 -30.07 13.33
CA GLY A 256 -15.67 -30.61 13.61
C GLY A 256 -16.83 -29.62 13.43
N PHE A 257 -16.60 -28.46 12.81
CA PHE A 257 -17.64 -27.48 12.47
C PHE A 257 -18.47 -27.91 11.25
N GLN A 258 -19.71 -27.46 11.22
CA GLN A 258 -20.53 -27.52 10.01
C GLN A 258 -20.16 -26.32 9.13
N VAL A 259 -19.71 -26.57 7.91
CA VAL A 259 -19.42 -25.55 6.91
C VAL A 259 -19.97 -25.99 5.56
N PRO A 260 -20.40 -25.04 4.70
CA PRO A 260 -21.00 -25.39 3.42
C PRO A 260 -20.02 -26.13 2.50
N GLU A 261 -20.54 -27.02 1.67
CA GLU A 261 -19.79 -27.63 0.57
C GLU A 261 -19.52 -26.59 -0.53
N ILE A 262 -18.48 -26.83 -1.33
CA ILE A 262 -18.06 -25.93 -2.39
C ILE A 262 -18.23 -26.64 -3.73
N ASN A 263 -18.99 -26.04 -4.64
CA ASN A 263 -19.02 -26.48 -6.02
C ASN A 263 -17.66 -26.14 -6.68
N MET A 264 -16.83 -27.16 -6.86
CA MET A 264 -15.47 -27.00 -7.38
C MET A 264 -15.43 -26.61 -8.86
N GLU A 265 -16.43 -26.95 -9.67
CA GLU A 265 -16.50 -26.50 -11.07
C GLU A 265 -16.71 -24.99 -11.13
N ALA A 266 -17.65 -24.46 -10.34
CA ALA A 266 -17.88 -23.04 -10.20
C ALA A 266 -16.67 -22.30 -9.60
N TYR A 267 -16.03 -22.88 -8.56
CA TYR A 267 -14.79 -22.34 -7.99
C TYR A 267 -13.69 -22.18 -9.05
N MET A 268 -13.46 -23.22 -9.88
CA MET A 268 -12.46 -23.17 -10.93
C MET A 268 -12.78 -22.14 -12.00
N LYS A 269 -14.07 -21.93 -12.32
CA LYS A 269 -14.53 -20.87 -13.20
C LYS A 269 -14.26 -19.48 -12.62
N VAL A 270 -14.59 -19.24 -11.35
CA VAL A 270 -14.28 -17.96 -10.68
C VAL A 270 -12.78 -17.71 -10.66
N ARG A 271 -11.98 -18.72 -10.29
CA ARG A 271 -10.50 -18.64 -10.30
C ARG A 271 -9.96 -18.27 -11.68
N ALA A 272 -10.47 -18.89 -12.74
CA ALA A 272 -10.06 -18.58 -14.11
C ALA A 272 -10.44 -17.16 -14.53
N LEU A 273 -11.62 -16.66 -14.12
CA LEU A 273 -12.04 -15.29 -14.37
C LEU A 273 -11.19 -14.28 -13.60
N ILE A 274 -10.84 -14.54 -12.33
CA ILE A 274 -9.92 -13.67 -11.58
C ILE A 274 -8.56 -13.62 -12.29
N GLN A 275 -8.05 -14.75 -12.77
CA GLN A 275 -6.81 -14.78 -13.56
C GLN A 275 -6.95 -13.96 -14.86
N GLU A 276 -8.04 -14.12 -15.61
CA GLU A 276 -8.33 -13.31 -16.80
C GLU A 276 -8.33 -11.81 -16.49
N PHE A 277 -8.92 -11.41 -15.35
CA PHE A 277 -8.96 -10.02 -14.92
C PHE A 277 -7.57 -9.49 -14.55
N MET A 278 -6.73 -10.33 -13.92
CA MET A 278 -5.33 -10.01 -13.66
C MET A 278 -4.51 -9.92 -14.95
N ASP A 279 -4.78 -10.75 -15.95
CA ASP A 279 -4.07 -10.74 -17.23
C ASP A 279 -4.43 -9.51 -18.10
N ASP A 280 -5.54 -8.85 -17.79
CA ASP A 280 -5.90 -7.52 -18.32
C ASP A 280 -5.15 -6.38 -17.56
N PHE A 281 -5.77 -5.21 -17.42
CA PHE A 281 -5.13 -4.03 -16.84
C PHE A 281 -4.88 -4.16 -15.34
N LEU A 282 -5.64 -4.98 -14.60
CA LEU A 282 -5.52 -5.04 -13.13
C LEU A 282 -4.16 -5.57 -12.71
N GLY A 283 -3.62 -6.57 -13.41
CA GLY A 283 -2.29 -7.12 -13.10
C GLY A 283 -1.14 -6.17 -13.39
N LEU A 284 -1.35 -5.07 -14.12
CA LEU A 284 -0.35 -4.00 -14.26
C LEU A 284 -0.09 -3.27 -12.93
N TYR A 285 -1.03 -3.37 -12.00
CA TYR A 285 -1.00 -2.67 -10.71
C TYR A 285 -0.91 -3.62 -9.51
N ILE A 286 -0.73 -4.92 -9.75
CA ILE A 286 -0.58 -5.93 -8.70
C ILE A 286 0.88 -6.38 -8.66
N SER A 287 1.55 -6.11 -7.54
CA SER A 287 2.90 -6.61 -7.33
C SER A 287 2.84 -8.10 -6.95
N PRO A 288 3.64 -8.99 -7.58
CA PRO A 288 3.72 -10.38 -7.15
C PRO A 288 4.15 -10.54 -5.68
N LYS A 289 4.91 -9.57 -5.15
CA LYS A 289 5.37 -9.53 -3.75
C LYS A 289 4.20 -9.43 -2.75
N ASN A 290 3.05 -8.91 -3.16
CA ASN A 290 1.88 -8.77 -2.30
C ASN A 290 1.27 -10.12 -1.91
N ARG A 291 1.66 -11.22 -2.56
CA ARG A 291 1.27 -12.60 -2.20
C ARG A 291 2.23 -13.25 -1.20
N LEU A 292 3.37 -12.63 -0.93
CA LEU A 292 4.33 -13.15 0.04
C LEU A 292 3.85 -12.83 1.45
N MET A 293 3.96 -13.82 2.34
CA MET A 293 3.74 -13.61 3.76
C MET A 293 4.92 -12.83 4.36
N ASN A 294 4.61 -11.95 5.30
CA ASN A 294 5.60 -11.13 5.98
C ASN A 294 5.19 -10.85 7.43
N SER A 295 6.04 -11.30 8.36
CA SER A 295 5.85 -11.13 9.82
C SER A 295 6.60 -9.92 10.40
N LEU A 296 7.38 -9.20 9.60
CA LEU A 296 8.25 -8.12 10.06
C LEU A 296 7.48 -6.98 10.74
N LEU A 297 6.23 -6.75 10.32
CA LEU A 297 5.41 -5.66 10.82
C LEU A 297 4.59 -6.01 12.08
N ILE A 298 4.71 -7.24 12.61
CA ILE A 298 4.00 -7.65 13.83
C ILE A 298 4.38 -6.76 15.02
N ALA A 299 5.68 -6.55 15.25
CA ALA A 299 6.18 -5.79 16.38
C ALA A 299 5.83 -4.29 16.31
N PRO A 300 6.04 -3.58 15.19
CA PRO A 300 5.61 -2.18 15.07
C PRO A 300 4.10 -2.01 14.88
N GLY A 301 3.35 -3.11 14.70
CA GLY A 301 1.88 -3.10 14.55
C GLY A 301 1.38 -2.49 13.24
N LEU A 302 2.26 -2.30 12.25
CA LEU A 302 1.93 -1.67 10.97
C LEU A 302 1.24 -2.66 10.01
N PRO A 303 0.25 -2.22 9.19
CA PRO A 303 -0.40 -3.10 8.22
C PRO A 303 0.54 -3.59 7.10
N GLY A 304 0.40 -4.86 6.70
CA GLY A 304 1.17 -5.46 5.60
C GLY A 304 1.08 -4.70 4.28
N GLY A 305 -0.10 -4.20 3.92
CA GLY A 305 -0.32 -3.41 2.70
C GLY A 305 0.48 -2.09 2.65
N MET A 306 1.01 -1.62 3.78
CA MET A 306 1.88 -0.44 3.82
C MET A 306 3.30 -0.74 3.36
N MET A 307 3.74 -2.01 3.35
CA MET A 307 5.14 -2.37 3.10
C MET A 307 5.66 -1.83 1.77
N GLY A 308 4.85 -1.87 0.70
CA GLY A 308 5.25 -1.31 -0.60
C GLY A 308 5.56 0.19 -0.54
N SER A 309 4.62 0.97 0.01
CA SER A 309 4.83 2.42 0.22
C SER A 309 5.97 2.73 1.19
N LEU A 310 6.11 1.92 2.24
CA LEU A 310 7.16 2.05 3.23
C LEU A 310 8.54 1.85 2.61
N MET A 311 8.70 0.84 1.76
CA MET A 311 9.99 0.58 1.10
C MET A 311 10.36 1.68 0.10
N ALA A 312 9.40 2.22 -0.64
CA ALA A 312 9.62 3.37 -1.53
C ALA A 312 10.01 4.64 -0.75
N ASP A 313 9.34 4.88 0.38
CA ASP A 313 9.70 5.98 1.28
C ASP A 313 11.11 5.79 1.85
N LEU A 314 11.48 4.57 2.23
CA LEU A 314 12.81 4.26 2.76
C LEU A 314 13.90 4.53 1.72
N GLU A 315 13.72 4.09 0.48
CA GLU A 315 14.68 4.31 -0.60
C GLU A 315 14.92 5.82 -0.82
N THR A 316 13.83 6.57 -1.02
CA THR A 316 13.88 8.02 -1.26
C THR A 316 14.55 8.77 -0.09
N ASN A 317 14.21 8.40 1.15
CA ASN A 317 14.75 9.07 2.33
C ASN A 317 16.19 8.64 2.62
N LEU A 318 16.57 7.40 2.30
CA LEU A 318 17.94 6.91 2.44
C LEU A 318 18.90 7.70 1.56
N GLU A 319 18.51 7.99 0.31
CA GLU A 319 19.30 8.86 -0.56
C GLU A 319 19.52 10.25 0.06
N SER A 320 18.47 10.84 0.63
CA SER A 320 18.55 12.16 1.29
C SER A 320 19.49 12.13 2.50
N ILE A 321 19.41 11.07 3.31
CA ILE A 321 20.26 10.87 4.49
C ILE A 321 21.72 10.66 4.07
N ASN A 322 21.99 9.79 3.09
CA ASN A 322 23.35 9.50 2.66
C ASN A 322 24.00 10.69 1.94
N LYS A 323 23.23 11.51 1.21
CA LYS A 323 23.72 12.81 0.69
C LYS A 323 24.14 13.76 1.82
N TYR A 324 23.39 13.81 2.91
CA TYR A 324 23.77 14.60 4.09
C TYR A 324 25.03 14.04 4.77
N LYS A 325 25.08 12.72 4.97
CA LYS A 325 26.21 12.04 5.62
C LYS A 325 27.50 12.19 4.82
N ALA A 326 27.44 12.07 3.49
CA ALA A 326 28.57 12.35 2.59
C ALA A 326 29.12 13.77 2.79
N LYS A 327 28.25 14.79 2.81
CA LYS A 327 28.65 16.20 3.03
C LYS A 327 29.31 16.45 4.39
N HIS A 328 29.10 15.57 5.37
CA HIS A 328 29.59 15.71 6.73
C HIS A 328 30.60 14.62 7.12
N ASN A 329 31.13 13.86 6.14
CA ASN A 329 32.08 12.77 6.36
C ASN A 329 31.61 11.71 7.38
N LEU A 330 30.31 11.40 7.35
CA LEU A 330 29.69 10.38 8.20
C LEU A 330 29.50 9.06 7.43
N PRO A 331 29.56 7.89 8.10
CA PRO A 331 29.38 6.59 7.46
C PRO A 331 27.97 6.45 6.90
N PHE A 332 27.86 5.90 5.70
CA PHE A 332 26.57 5.71 5.03
C PHE A 332 25.69 4.72 5.78
N MET A 333 24.39 4.95 5.67
CA MET A 333 23.37 4.08 6.21
C MET A 333 22.87 3.12 5.14
N THR A 334 22.56 1.88 5.53
CA THR A 334 21.86 0.92 4.67
C THR A 334 20.34 1.03 4.84
N GLN A 335 19.58 0.49 3.89
CA GLN A 335 18.12 0.47 4.00
C GLN A 335 17.63 -0.29 5.23
N ASP A 336 18.27 -1.41 5.57
CA ASP A 336 17.94 -2.20 6.77
C ASP A 336 18.18 -1.43 8.06
N GLN A 337 19.29 -0.68 8.14
CA GLN A 337 19.58 0.17 9.28
C GLN A 337 18.52 1.27 9.43
N LEU A 338 18.08 1.88 8.32
CA LEU A 338 17.02 2.87 8.33
C LEU A 338 15.68 2.27 8.75
N LEU A 339 15.37 1.07 8.27
CA LEU A 339 14.16 0.32 8.61
C LEU A 339 14.11 0.00 10.12
N ILE A 340 15.21 -0.49 10.69
CA ILE A 340 15.32 -0.77 12.14
C ILE A 340 15.13 0.52 12.95
N LYS A 341 15.78 1.62 12.53
CA LYS A 341 15.61 2.94 13.19
C LYS A 341 14.16 3.42 13.12
N LEU A 342 13.50 3.24 11.99
CA LEU A 342 12.08 3.56 11.86
C LEU A 342 11.23 2.75 12.82
N PHE A 343 11.41 1.42 12.89
CA PHE A 343 10.62 0.59 13.80
C PHE A 343 10.83 0.95 15.26
N ASN A 344 12.07 1.23 15.66
CA ASN A 344 12.37 1.73 17.01
C ASN A 344 11.68 3.07 17.29
N GLU A 345 11.68 3.98 16.31
CA GLU A 345 11.00 5.27 16.45
C GLU A 345 9.48 5.11 16.46
N VAL A 346 8.89 4.19 15.69
CA VAL A 346 7.45 3.85 15.77
C VAL A 346 7.11 3.35 17.17
N ALA A 347 7.90 2.43 17.73
CA ALA A 347 7.71 1.93 19.08
C ALA A 347 7.82 3.04 20.15
N TYR A 348 8.62 4.08 19.88
CA TYR A 348 8.74 5.26 20.74
C TYR A 348 7.57 6.24 20.57
N VAL A 349 7.16 6.54 19.33
CA VAL A 349 6.15 7.55 18.98
C VAL A 349 4.75 7.06 19.31
N TRP A 350 4.43 5.81 19.00
CA TRP A 350 3.08 5.25 19.11
C TRP A 350 2.43 5.41 20.50
N PRO A 351 3.09 5.07 21.63
CA PRO A 351 2.57 5.36 22.97
C PRO A 351 2.34 6.85 23.22
N ARG A 352 3.21 7.71 22.70
CA ARG A 352 3.24 9.14 23.03
C ARG A 352 2.13 9.93 22.36
N VAL A 353 1.67 9.43 21.22
CA VAL A 353 0.50 9.97 20.50
C VAL A 353 -0.79 9.23 20.87
N GLY A 354 -0.82 8.55 22.02
CA GLY A 354 -2.05 7.97 22.58
C GLY A 354 -2.48 6.63 21.98
N TYR A 355 -1.54 5.85 21.43
CA TYR A 355 -1.82 4.51 20.89
C TYR A 355 -3.04 4.46 19.94
N PRO A 356 -3.13 5.26 18.87
CA PRO A 356 -4.18 5.06 17.87
C PRO A 356 -4.05 3.65 17.26
N PRO A 357 -5.16 2.94 16.95
CA PRO A 357 -5.10 1.76 16.11
C PRO A 357 -4.42 2.10 14.79
N LEU A 358 -3.48 1.27 14.36
CA LEU A 358 -2.68 1.49 13.15
C LEU A 358 -3.45 1.03 11.91
N VAL A 359 -4.61 1.65 11.66
CA VAL A 359 -5.39 1.55 10.43
C VAL A 359 -5.35 2.89 9.68
N THR A 360 -5.64 2.91 8.39
CA THR A 360 -5.72 4.16 7.62
C THR A 360 -6.74 5.14 8.23
N PRO A 361 -6.39 6.43 8.39
CA PRO A 361 -5.13 7.08 8.03
C PRO A 361 -4.05 7.05 9.13
N PHE A 362 -4.39 6.66 10.36
CA PHE A 362 -3.53 6.80 11.54
C PHE A 362 -2.24 5.96 11.50
N SER A 363 -2.24 4.79 10.84
CA SER A 363 -1.00 4.05 10.55
C SER A 363 0.01 4.90 9.78
N GLN A 364 -0.46 5.64 8.78
CA GLN A 364 0.39 6.51 7.97
C GLN A 364 0.90 7.69 8.78
N TYR A 365 0.08 8.24 9.68
CA TYR A 365 0.46 9.35 10.56
C TYR A 365 1.60 8.94 11.50
N VAL A 366 1.44 7.82 12.21
CA VAL A 366 2.48 7.32 13.14
C VAL A 366 3.76 6.98 12.37
N LYS A 367 3.66 6.32 11.21
CA LYS A 367 4.82 5.98 10.36
C LYS A 367 5.52 7.24 9.85
N ASN A 368 4.79 8.21 9.30
CA ASN A 368 5.35 9.46 8.76
C ASN A 368 6.02 10.28 9.85
N LEU A 369 5.36 10.45 10.99
CA LEU A 369 5.92 11.16 12.14
C LEU A 369 7.23 10.51 12.61
N SER A 370 7.25 9.18 12.68
CA SER A 370 8.45 8.42 13.05
C SER A 370 9.57 8.58 12.02
N MET A 371 9.25 8.50 10.73
CA MET A 371 10.23 8.71 9.65
C MET A 371 10.83 10.12 9.69
N MET A 372 9.99 11.14 9.87
CA MET A 372 10.43 12.52 9.99
C MET A 372 11.33 12.73 11.21
N ASN A 373 11.00 12.12 12.34
CA ASN A 373 11.85 12.12 13.54
C ASN A 373 13.20 11.45 13.25
N VAL A 374 13.23 10.27 12.63
CA VAL A 374 14.49 9.59 12.27
C VAL A 374 15.35 10.47 11.36
N ILE A 375 14.77 11.04 10.30
CA ILE A 375 15.50 11.92 9.37
C ILE A 375 16.02 13.16 10.09
N ALA A 376 15.23 13.77 10.97
CA ALA A 376 15.64 14.93 11.74
C ALA A 376 16.82 14.61 12.65
N MET A 377 16.73 13.52 13.42
CA MET A 377 17.79 13.08 14.32
C MET A 377 19.08 12.69 13.56
N GLU A 378 18.99 12.02 12.42
CA GLU A 378 20.15 11.71 11.56
C GLU A 378 20.82 12.96 10.97
N LYS A 379 20.09 14.08 10.92
CA LYS A 379 20.58 15.40 10.51
C LYS A 379 20.90 16.33 11.69
N GLY A 380 21.02 15.78 12.90
CA GLY A 380 21.35 16.54 14.12
C GLY A 380 20.26 17.53 14.58
N LYS A 381 19.01 17.34 14.13
CA LYS A 381 17.86 18.16 14.52
C LYS A 381 17.07 17.48 15.63
N GLU A 382 16.29 18.27 16.35
CA GLU A 382 15.44 17.78 17.43
C GLU A 382 14.33 16.85 16.93
N ARG A 383 14.01 15.85 17.74
CA ARG A 383 12.78 15.06 17.61
C ARG A 383 11.56 15.99 17.76
N TRP A 384 10.44 15.68 17.09
CA TRP A 384 9.22 16.49 17.12
C TRP A 384 9.36 17.88 16.50
N GLY A 385 10.45 18.17 15.78
CA GLY A 385 10.66 19.48 15.15
C GLY A 385 9.51 19.87 14.22
N MET A 386 8.96 18.92 13.47
CA MET A 386 7.82 19.13 12.58
C MET A 386 6.79 18.01 12.76
N ILE A 387 5.55 18.40 13.04
CA ILE A 387 4.38 17.51 13.09
C ILE A 387 3.37 18.08 12.10
N ALA A 388 2.92 17.28 11.16
CA ALA A 388 1.96 17.71 10.13
C ALA A 388 0.58 18.00 10.74
N ASP A 389 -0.19 18.90 10.12
CA ASP A 389 -1.44 19.40 10.71
C ASP A 389 -2.53 18.32 10.82
N ASP A 390 -2.54 17.34 9.92
CA ASP A 390 -3.44 16.18 9.99
C ASP A 390 -3.14 15.29 11.20
N ILE A 391 -1.86 15.12 11.53
CA ILE A 391 -1.42 14.44 12.76
C ILE A 391 -1.81 15.27 13.99
N TRP A 392 -1.68 16.60 13.91
CA TRP A 392 -2.17 17.48 14.98
C TRP A 392 -3.67 17.39 15.16
N ASP A 393 -4.46 17.34 14.09
CA ASP A 393 -5.91 17.21 14.17
C ASP A 393 -6.33 15.90 14.85
N MET A 394 -5.56 14.82 14.66
CA MET A 394 -5.68 13.59 15.45
C MET A 394 -5.33 13.83 16.93
N ILE A 395 -4.15 14.38 17.21
CA ILE A 395 -3.64 14.59 18.59
C ILE A 395 -4.57 15.51 19.40
N LEU A 396 -5.12 16.54 18.77
CA LEU A 396 -5.97 17.54 19.39
C LEU A 396 -7.43 17.07 19.56
N GLY A 397 -7.78 15.87 19.10
CA GLY A 397 -9.11 15.30 19.29
C GLY A 397 -10.14 15.69 18.22
N LYS A 398 -9.75 16.43 17.17
CA LYS A 398 -10.68 16.85 16.10
C LYS A 398 -11.18 15.68 15.27
N ALA A 399 -10.38 14.62 15.13
CA ALA A 399 -10.75 13.38 14.43
C ALA A 399 -11.46 12.35 15.33
N GLY A 400 -11.57 12.62 16.63
CA GLY A 400 -12.03 11.67 17.66
C GLY A 400 -11.06 11.54 18.81
N ARG A 401 -11.49 10.83 19.86
CA ARG A 401 -10.70 10.58 21.06
C ARG A 401 -9.69 9.47 20.79
N LEU A 402 -8.45 9.71 21.18
CA LEU A 402 -7.40 8.69 21.21
C LEU A 402 -7.69 7.62 22.30
N PRO A 403 -7.38 6.34 22.07
CA PRO A 403 -7.59 5.31 23.10
C PRO A 403 -6.74 5.52 24.36
N GLY A 404 -5.51 5.99 24.18
CA GLY A 404 -4.53 6.23 25.25
C GLY A 404 -4.34 7.71 25.58
N LYS A 405 -3.58 7.95 26.65
CA LYS A 405 -3.16 9.29 27.04
C LYS A 405 -1.98 9.76 26.18
N LEU A 406 -1.95 11.06 25.89
CA LEU A 406 -0.78 11.70 25.29
C LEU A 406 0.36 11.78 26.29
N ALA A 407 1.59 11.73 25.79
CA ALA A 407 2.76 11.98 26.62
C ALA A 407 2.91 13.47 26.97
N PRO A 408 3.44 13.83 28.15
CA PRO A 408 3.58 15.22 28.59
C PRO A 408 4.28 16.11 27.57
N GLU A 409 5.34 15.61 26.91
CA GLU A 409 6.10 16.37 25.92
C GLU A 409 5.27 16.80 24.69
N ILE A 410 4.23 16.03 24.33
CA ILE A 410 3.33 16.36 23.23
C ILE A 410 2.33 17.44 23.67
N ILE A 411 1.83 17.35 24.90
CA ILE A 411 0.93 18.36 25.49
C ILE A 411 1.66 19.70 25.62
N GLU A 412 2.85 19.71 26.21
CA GLU A 412 3.70 20.90 26.34
C GLU A 412 4.05 21.53 24.98
N LYS A 413 4.26 20.71 23.94
CA LYS A 413 4.47 21.23 22.58
C LYS A 413 3.20 21.86 22.02
N ALA A 414 2.04 21.23 22.18
CA ALA A 414 0.77 21.79 21.74
C ALA A 414 0.50 23.16 22.38
N GLU A 415 0.75 23.28 23.68
CA GLU A 415 0.60 24.53 24.44
C GLU A 415 1.57 25.62 23.94
N ARG A 416 2.86 25.29 23.76
CA ARG A 416 3.85 26.23 23.22
C ARG A 416 3.52 26.71 21.80
N GLU A 417 2.89 25.87 20.99
CA GLU A 417 2.43 26.22 19.65
C GLU A 417 1.03 26.88 19.63
N GLY A 418 0.41 27.11 20.79
CA GLY A 418 -0.92 27.72 20.89
C GLY A 418 -2.06 26.85 20.34
N ARG A 419 -1.84 25.54 20.23
CA ARG A 419 -2.84 24.58 19.73
C ARG A 419 -3.83 24.24 20.85
N LYS A 420 -5.11 24.11 20.49
CA LYS A 420 -6.21 23.85 21.43
C LYS A 420 -6.77 22.46 21.26
N PHE A 421 -6.91 21.74 22.36
CA PHE A 421 -7.60 20.46 22.40
C PHE A 421 -9.12 20.64 22.21
N PHE A 422 -9.73 19.67 21.53
CA PHE A 422 -11.15 19.60 21.26
C PHE A 422 -11.74 18.36 21.93
N GLU A 423 -12.69 18.57 22.84
CA GLU A 423 -13.36 17.50 23.59
C GLU A 423 -14.81 17.24 23.13
N GLY A 424 -15.33 18.08 22.23
CA GLY A 424 -16.69 17.99 21.70
C GLY A 424 -16.93 16.75 20.82
N ASN A 425 -18.09 16.71 20.19
CA ASN A 425 -18.41 15.70 19.20
C ASN A 425 -17.74 16.05 17.86
N PRO A 426 -16.87 15.19 17.30
CA PRO A 426 -16.20 15.46 16.02
C PRO A 426 -17.16 15.80 14.87
N GLN A 427 -18.37 15.22 14.86
CA GLN A 427 -19.36 15.49 13.81
C GLN A 427 -19.81 16.96 13.78
N ASP A 428 -19.82 17.65 14.92
CA ASP A 428 -20.31 19.03 15.03
C ASP A 428 -19.41 20.04 14.28
N ASN A 429 -18.17 19.63 13.95
CA ASN A 429 -17.25 20.45 13.15
C ASN A 429 -17.63 20.50 11.66
N TYR A 430 -18.59 19.69 11.22
CA TYR A 430 -18.93 19.51 9.81
C TYR A 430 -20.42 19.81 9.57
N PRO A 431 -20.76 21.09 9.31
CA PRO A 431 -22.14 21.48 9.00
C PRO A 431 -22.63 20.83 7.71
N ASP A 432 -23.95 20.74 7.60
CA ASP A 432 -24.65 20.18 6.44
C ASP A 432 -24.25 20.90 5.14
N ASP A 433 -24.02 20.13 4.06
CA ASP A 433 -23.46 20.62 2.79
C ASP A 433 -24.22 20.13 1.54
N LEU A 434 -25.26 19.30 1.70
CA LEU A 434 -25.96 18.66 0.59
C LEU A 434 -26.70 19.66 -0.30
N ASP A 435 -27.29 20.71 0.28
CA ASP A 435 -28.01 21.76 -0.47
C ASP A 435 -27.11 22.55 -1.42
N LYS A 436 -25.85 22.77 -1.03
CA LYS A 436 -24.84 23.36 -1.91
C LYS A 436 -24.61 22.48 -3.13
N TYR A 437 -24.47 21.17 -2.96
CA TYR A 437 -24.29 20.26 -4.09
C TYR A 437 -25.55 20.18 -4.98
N ARG A 438 -26.76 20.21 -4.42
CA ARG A 438 -28.00 20.33 -5.21
C ARG A 438 -28.00 21.59 -6.08
N LYS A 439 -27.58 22.73 -5.54
CA LYS A 439 -27.46 23.99 -6.29
C LYS A 439 -26.41 23.88 -7.41
N LEU A 440 -25.22 23.34 -7.11
CA LEU A 440 -24.15 23.16 -8.09
C LEU A 440 -24.56 22.22 -9.24
N MET A 441 -25.27 21.13 -8.95
CA MET A 441 -25.80 20.24 -9.99
C MET A 441 -26.78 20.97 -10.89
N LYS A 442 -27.68 21.78 -10.33
CA LYS A 442 -28.62 22.60 -11.11
C LYS A 442 -27.89 23.60 -12.02
N GLU A 443 -26.86 24.28 -11.52
CA GLU A 443 -26.04 25.21 -12.29
C GLU A 443 -25.30 24.50 -13.45
N LYS A 444 -24.77 23.30 -13.20
CA LYS A 444 -24.09 22.46 -14.20
C LYS A 444 -25.05 21.66 -15.10
N LYS A 445 -26.37 21.76 -14.86
CA LYS A 445 -27.42 20.97 -15.55
C LYS A 445 -27.21 19.46 -15.42
N TRP A 446 -26.79 19.01 -14.25
CA TRP A 446 -26.69 17.60 -13.90
C TRP A 446 -27.93 17.15 -13.14
N GLU A 447 -28.43 15.97 -13.48
CA GLU A 447 -29.54 15.32 -12.77
C GLU A 447 -29.05 14.69 -11.47
N THR A 448 -29.88 14.66 -10.43
CA THR A 448 -29.53 14.05 -9.14
C THR A 448 -29.47 12.52 -9.18
N GLY A 449 -29.92 11.90 -10.28
CA GLY A 449 -29.88 10.45 -10.49
C GLY A 449 -31.04 9.72 -9.83
N GLU A 450 -31.19 8.43 -10.15
CA GLU A 450 -32.08 7.51 -9.45
C GLU A 450 -31.73 7.53 -7.96
N ASP A 451 -32.73 7.61 -7.07
CA ASP A 451 -32.54 7.64 -5.61
C ASP A 451 -31.53 8.69 -5.08
N ASP A 452 -31.33 9.80 -5.80
CA ASP A 452 -30.33 10.85 -5.51
C ASP A 452 -28.86 10.36 -5.56
N GLU A 453 -28.59 9.29 -6.31
CA GLU A 453 -27.27 8.68 -6.47
C GLU A 453 -26.17 9.60 -6.99
N GLU A 454 -26.46 10.40 -8.02
CA GLU A 454 -25.50 11.32 -8.62
C GLU A 454 -25.22 12.50 -7.69
N LEU A 455 -26.23 12.92 -6.92
CA LEU A 455 -26.05 13.92 -5.87
C LEU A 455 -25.16 13.41 -4.75
N PHE A 456 -25.40 12.18 -4.29
CA PHE A 456 -24.58 11.54 -3.28
C PHE A 456 -23.11 11.46 -3.72
N GLU A 457 -22.82 10.96 -4.93
CA GLU A 457 -21.46 10.85 -5.42
C GLU A 457 -20.78 12.20 -5.55
N TYR A 458 -21.49 13.22 -6.04
CA TYR A 458 -20.91 14.55 -6.16
C TYR A 458 -20.60 15.18 -4.79
N ALA A 459 -21.47 14.97 -3.80
CA ALA A 459 -21.25 15.45 -2.44
C ALA A 459 -20.13 14.68 -1.71
N MET A 460 -19.99 13.38 -1.99
CA MET A 460 -19.00 12.53 -1.35
C MET A 460 -17.59 12.74 -1.94
N HIS A 461 -17.46 12.80 -3.27
CA HIS A 461 -16.19 12.90 -3.99
C HIS A 461 -16.19 14.02 -5.07
N PRO A 462 -16.27 15.30 -4.69
CA PRO A 462 -16.53 16.39 -5.64
C PRO A 462 -15.56 16.48 -6.81
N ALA A 463 -14.25 16.45 -6.51
CA ALA A 463 -13.21 16.60 -7.53
C ALA A 463 -13.15 15.38 -8.47
N GLN A 464 -13.26 14.18 -7.92
CA GLN A 464 -13.26 12.93 -8.68
C GLN A 464 -14.50 12.84 -9.56
N TYR A 465 -15.65 13.24 -9.04
CA TYR A 465 -16.91 13.27 -9.78
C TYR A 465 -16.88 14.28 -10.95
N GLU A 466 -16.29 15.47 -10.76
CA GLU A 466 -16.09 16.44 -11.85
C GLU A 466 -15.11 15.93 -12.91
N ALA A 467 -14.04 15.24 -12.51
CA ALA A 467 -13.11 14.60 -13.44
C ALA A 467 -13.78 13.46 -14.22
N TYR A 468 -14.69 12.72 -13.58
CA TYR A 468 -15.53 11.72 -14.24
C TYR A 468 -16.47 12.36 -15.28
N LYS A 469 -17.28 13.35 -14.87
CA LYS A 469 -18.26 14.02 -15.76
C LYS A 469 -17.62 14.74 -16.94
N SER A 470 -16.39 15.23 -16.78
CA SER A 470 -15.64 15.87 -17.88
C SER A 470 -14.96 14.89 -18.84
N GLY A 471 -14.92 13.58 -18.51
CA GLY A 471 -14.18 12.57 -19.27
C GLY A 471 -12.68 12.52 -18.98
N LYS A 472 -12.15 13.50 -18.21
CA LYS A 472 -10.72 13.59 -17.86
C LYS A 472 -10.23 12.34 -17.12
N ALA A 473 -11.00 11.81 -16.18
CA ALA A 473 -10.59 10.62 -15.44
C ALA A 473 -10.37 9.41 -16.35
N LYS A 474 -11.24 9.24 -17.36
CA LYS A 474 -11.11 8.16 -18.35
C LYS A 474 -9.87 8.33 -19.23
N GLU A 475 -9.60 9.56 -19.67
CA GLU A 475 -8.40 9.89 -20.45
C GLU A 475 -7.13 9.60 -19.65
N ASP A 476 -7.04 10.10 -18.41
CA ASP A 476 -5.91 9.90 -17.52
C ASP A 476 -5.67 8.41 -17.24
N PHE A 477 -6.74 7.64 -17.03
CA PHE A 477 -6.67 6.19 -16.82
C PHE A 477 -6.12 5.44 -18.04
N LEU A 478 -6.65 5.71 -19.24
CA LEU A 478 -6.20 5.05 -20.47
C LEU A 478 -4.73 5.38 -20.77
N ALA A 479 -4.31 6.62 -20.52
CA ALA A 479 -2.92 7.03 -20.67
C ALA A 479 -1.99 6.28 -19.69
N ASP A 480 -2.37 6.15 -18.41
CA ASP A 480 -1.59 5.41 -17.41
C ASP A 480 -1.51 3.91 -17.75
N VAL A 481 -2.61 3.28 -18.19
CA VAL A 481 -2.61 1.88 -18.64
C VAL A 481 -1.69 1.68 -19.84
N ALA A 482 -1.77 2.56 -20.85
CA ALA A 482 -0.90 2.47 -22.03
C ALA A 482 0.58 2.57 -21.64
N LYS A 483 0.92 3.52 -20.76
CA LYS A 483 2.28 3.67 -20.22
C LYS A 483 2.75 2.41 -19.51
N ARG A 484 1.93 1.85 -18.61
CA ARG A 484 2.28 0.65 -17.83
C ARG A 484 2.42 -0.61 -18.69
N ARG A 485 1.60 -0.75 -19.74
CA ARG A 485 1.76 -1.84 -20.73
C ARG A 485 3.10 -1.73 -21.44
N ALA A 486 3.45 -0.54 -21.93
CA ALA A 486 4.75 -0.30 -22.56
C ALA A 486 5.94 -0.59 -21.62
N GLU A 487 5.87 -0.17 -20.36
CA GLU A 487 6.88 -0.49 -19.34
C GLU A 487 7.01 -2.00 -19.12
N LYS A 488 5.88 -2.72 -19.03
CA LYS A 488 5.85 -4.18 -18.82
C LYS A 488 6.35 -4.95 -20.04
N GLU A 489 6.12 -4.47 -21.26
CA GLU A 489 6.65 -5.08 -22.49
C GLU A 489 8.16 -4.85 -22.64
N GLN A 490 8.68 -3.73 -22.11
CA GLN A 490 10.11 -3.42 -22.09
C GLN A 490 10.87 -4.16 -20.98
N ALA A 491 10.23 -4.48 -19.85
CA ALA A 491 10.86 -5.14 -18.70
C ALA A 491 11.49 -6.54 -19.00
N PRO A 492 10.86 -7.46 -19.77
CA PRO A 492 11.49 -8.73 -20.16
C PRO A 492 12.79 -8.53 -20.94
N ALA A 493 12.86 -7.49 -21.78
CA ALA A 493 14.05 -7.15 -22.54
C ALA A 493 15.15 -6.49 -21.68
N GLU A 494 14.82 -5.99 -20.49
CA GLU A 494 15.79 -5.51 -19.49
C GLU A 494 16.25 -6.59 -18.51
N GLU A 495 15.36 -7.48 -18.05
CA GLU A 495 15.74 -8.59 -17.17
C GLU A 495 16.61 -9.64 -17.87
N ALA A 496 16.48 -9.78 -19.19
CA ALA A 496 17.35 -10.59 -20.03
C ALA A 496 18.74 -9.97 -20.30
N LYS A 497 18.99 -8.72 -19.84
CA LYS A 497 20.32 -8.11 -20.00
C LYS A 497 21.30 -8.70 -18.98
N PRO A 498 22.53 -9.06 -19.40
CA PRO A 498 23.54 -9.55 -18.47
C PRO A 498 23.79 -8.54 -17.35
N LYS A 499 23.73 -8.99 -16.09
CA LYS A 499 24.01 -8.14 -14.92
C LYS A 499 25.44 -8.38 -14.46
N THR A 500 26.19 -7.31 -14.26
CA THR A 500 27.55 -7.36 -13.72
C THR A 500 27.50 -7.18 -12.20
N LEU A 501 27.99 -8.17 -11.48
CA LEU A 501 28.05 -8.23 -10.01
C LEU A 501 29.51 -8.21 -9.57
N THR A 502 29.79 -7.60 -8.41
CA THR A 502 31.10 -7.69 -7.76
C THR A 502 31.01 -8.71 -6.65
N VAL A 503 31.70 -9.84 -6.79
CA VAL A 503 31.72 -10.96 -5.84
C VAL A 503 33.08 -10.98 -5.14
N GLN A 504 33.11 -11.02 -3.81
CA GLN A 504 34.36 -11.26 -3.08
C GLN A 504 34.60 -12.76 -2.88
N VAL A 505 35.76 -13.24 -3.34
CA VAL A 505 36.26 -14.59 -3.08
C VAL A 505 37.66 -14.44 -2.48
N ASP A 506 37.89 -15.03 -1.31
CA ASP A 506 39.17 -14.97 -0.58
C ASP A 506 39.73 -13.54 -0.37
N GLY A 507 38.84 -12.57 -0.17
CA GLY A 507 39.21 -11.17 0.08
C GLY A 507 39.56 -10.35 -1.18
N GLN A 508 39.52 -10.94 -2.37
CA GLN A 508 39.61 -10.23 -3.65
C GLN A 508 38.24 -10.06 -4.30
N ALA A 509 37.99 -8.86 -4.82
CA ALA A 509 36.75 -8.53 -5.52
C ALA A 509 36.85 -8.91 -7.01
N TYR A 510 35.98 -9.79 -7.47
CA TYR A 510 35.85 -10.22 -8.86
C TYR A 510 34.58 -9.63 -9.48
N ARG A 511 34.70 -9.09 -10.69
CA ARG A 511 33.57 -8.54 -11.44
C ARG A 511 33.03 -9.61 -12.40
N VAL A 512 31.87 -10.17 -12.08
CA VAL A 512 31.25 -11.31 -12.78
C VAL A 512 30.00 -10.85 -13.50
N THR A 513 29.89 -11.12 -14.80
CA THR A 513 28.68 -10.85 -15.59
C THR A 513 27.85 -12.13 -15.72
N VAL A 514 26.60 -12.08 -15.26
CA VAL A 514 25.66 -13.21 -15.25
C VAL A 514 24.54 -12.92 -16.24
N ALA A 515 24.33 -13.80 -17.21
CA ALA A 515 23.14 -13.80 -18.07
C ALA A 515 22.07 -14.75 -17.49
N TYR A 516 20.81 -14.43 -17.74
CA TYR A 516 19.66 -15.24 -17.32
C TYR A 516 18.89 -15.75 -18.56
N GLY A 517 18.46 -17.02 -18.54
CA GLY A 517 17.75 -17.70 -19.64
C GLY A 517 18.65 -18.27 -20.74
N ASP A 518 18.06 -18.67 -21.88
CA ASP A 518 18.78 -19.13 -23.11
C ASP A 518 19.42 -17.97 -23.89
N THR A 519 19.68 -16.85 -23.22
CA THR A 519 20.36 -15.71 -23.80
C THR A 519 21.85 -16.03 -23.83
N GLU A 520 22.42 -16.24 -25.02
CA GLU A 520 23.86 -16.32 -25.15
C GLU A 520 24.46 -15.04 -24.54
N LEU A 521 25.35 -15.22 -23.56
CA LEU A 521 26.26 -14.13 -23.19
C LEU A 521 26.84 -13.66 -24.52
N PRO A 522 26.74 -12.35 -24.87
CA PRO A 522 27.47 -11.87 -26.01
C PRO A 522 28.90 -12.34 -25.76
N VAL A 523 29.41 -13.18 -26.66
CA VAL A 523 30.84 -13.43 -26.75
C VAL A 523 31.37 -12.08 -27.17
N ALA A 524 31.60 -11.21 -26.18
CA ALA A 524 32.63 -10.23 -26.30
C ALA A 524 33.80 -11.04 -26.83
N PRO A 525 34.37 -10.71 -28.00
CA PRO A 525 35.66 -11.26 -28.35
C PRO A 525 36.46 -11.08 -27.08
N ALA A 526 36.92 -12.20 -26.47
CA ALA A 526 37.76 -12.18 -25.29
C ALA A 526 38.69 -11.02 -25.53
N SER A 527 38.54 -9.93 -24.76
CA SER A 527 39.10 -8.62 -25.11
C SER A 527 40.51 -8.93 -25.53
N GLN A 528 40.76 -8.89 -26.85
CA GLN A 528 42.07 -9.25 -27.35
C GLN A 528 42.97 -8.30 -26.61
N PRO A 529 44.06 -8.79 -25.99
CA PRO A 529 44.94 -7.93 -25.22
C PRO A 529 45.17 -6.68 -26.05
N SER A 530 44.70 -5.54 -25.55
CA SER A 530 44.95 -4.24 -26.15
C SER A 530 46.45 -4.23 -26.43
N ALA A 531 46.80 -4.08 -27.70
CA ALA A 531 48.09 -4.43 -28.27
C ALA A 531 49.26 -4.20 -27.28
N ALA A 532 50.03 -5.27 -27.05
CA ALA A 532 51.27 -5.19 -26.27
C ALA A 532 52.27 -4.29 -27.00
N GLY A 533 52.17 -2.97 -26.77
CA GLY A 533 53.23 -2.01 -27.04
C GLY A 533 54.17 -1.99 -25.85
N GLU A 534 55.47 -2.22 -26.07
CA GLU A 534 56.48 -1.88 -25.08
C GLU A 534 56.53 -0.34 -24.94
N GLY A 535 56.69 0.14 -23.71
CA GLY A 535 56.69 1.58 -23.42
C GLY A 535 56.28 1.89 -21.99
N LYS A 536 56.55 3.11 -21.56
CA LYS A 536 56.09 3.63 -20.27
C LYS A 536 54.60 3.96 -20.33
N GLU A 537 53.90 3.67 -19.25
CA GLU A 537 52.45 3.80 -19.15
C GLU A 537 52.06 5.24 -18.79
N VAL A 538 51.01 5.75 -19.44
CA VAL A 538 50.33 7.00 -19.09
C VAL A 538 49.03 6.61 -18.39
N LEU A 539 48.94 6.93 -17.10
CA LEU A 539 47.81 6.56 -16.26
C LEU A 539 46.76 7.68 -16.18
N SER A 540 45.53 7.32 -15.87
CA SER A 540 44.45 8.27 -15.63
C SER A 540 44.57 8.87 -14.24
N PRO A 541 44.64 10.19 -14.07
CA PRO A 541 44.76 10.81 -12.75
C PRO A 541 43.41 10.97 -12.02
N LEU A 542 42.30 10.54 -12.63
CA LEU A 542 40.95 10.67 -12.06
C LEU A 542 39.94 9.73 -12.73
N GLU A 543 38.83 9.47 -12.04
CA GLU A 543 37.70 8.73 -12.60
C GLU A 543 36.86 9.63 -13.54
N GLY A 544 36.51 9.12 -14.72
CA GLY A 544 35.69 9.85 -15.69
C GLY A 544 35.52 9.12 -17.02
N LYS A 545 35.12 9.84 -18.06
CA LYS A 545 35.01 9.30 -19.43
C LYS A 545 36.21 9.71 -20.29
N PHE A 546 36.87 8.73 -20.92
CA PHE A 546 38.01 8.95 -21.78
C PHE A 546 37.61 9.50 -23.16
N PHE A 547 38.35 10.46 -23.69
CA PHE A 547 38.20 10.99 -25.04
C PHE A 547 39.56 11.35 -25.64
N LEU A 548 39.80 11.03 -26.91
CA LEU A 548 41.05 11.43 -27.58
C LEU A 548 41.10 12.92 -27.94
N VAL A 549 39.94 13.56 -28.13
CA VAL A 549 39.81 14.97 -28.51
C VAL A 549 38.66 15.61 -27.75
N LYS A 550 38.78 16.91 -27.45
CA LYS A 550 37.73 17.65 -26.73
C LYS A 550 36.61 18.13 -27.65
N ASN A 551 36.90 18.34 -28.93
CA ASN A 551 35.96 18.83 -29.93
C ASN A 551 36.37 18.32 -31.34
N ALA A 552 35.46 18.41 -32.31
CA ALA A 552 35.66 17.87 -33.66
C ALA A 552 36.71 18.62 -34.50
N GLN A 553 37.33 19.68 -33.99
CA GLN A 553 38.37 20.45 -34.68
C GLN A 553 39.79 19.98 -34.31
N GLU A 554 39.93 19.16 -33.26
CA GLU A 554 41.19 18.54 -32.85
C GLU A 554 41.40 17.21 -33.58
N THR A 555 42.64 16.93 -33.98
CA THR A 555 43.01 15.64 -34.59
C THR A 555 43.36 14.65 -33.48
N PRO A 556 42.70 13.48 -33.39
CA PRO A 556 43.01 12.48 -32.39
C PRO A 556 44.39 11.86 -32.64
N LEU A 557 45.16 11.69 -31.57
CA LEU A 557 46.41 10.92 -31.58
C LEU A 557 46.14 9.46 -31.96
N LYS A 558 47.08 8.87 -32.70
CA LYS A 558 47.06 7.49 -33.16
C LYS A 558 48.32 6.76 -32.72
N VAL A 559 48.23 5.44 -32.65
CA VAL A 559 49.41 4.59 -32.46
C VAL A 559 50.39 4.83 -33.61
N GLY A 560 51.65 5.10 -33.27
CA GLY A 560 52.72 5.49 -34.20
C GLY A 560 53.02 7.00 -34.23
N ASP A 561 52.20 7.84 -33.60
CA ASP A 561 52.45 9.28 -33.55
C ASP A 561 53.57 9.62 -32.54
N ALA A 562 54.44 10.56 -32.90
CA ALA A 562 55.49 11.07 -32.02
C ALA A 562 54.93 12.20 -31.14
N VAL A 563 55.17 12.11 -29.83
CA VAL A 563 54.74 13.09 -28.82
C VAL A 563 55.95 13.63 -28.06
N LYS A 564 55.89 14.90 -27.66
CA LYS A 564 56.89 15.54 -26.79
C LYS A 564 56.32 15.72 -25.39
N GLU A 565 57.21 15.83 -24.41
CA GLU A 565 56.83 16.21 -23.05
C GLU A 565 56.01 17.51 -23.06
N GLY A 566 54.86 17.51 -22.39
CA GLY A 566 53.90 18.61 -22.33
C GLY A 566 52.77 18.56 -23.37
N ASP A 567 52.87 17.73 -24.42
CA ASP A 567 51.82 17.59 -25.44
C ASP A 567 50.54 17.01 -24.84
N VAL A 568 49.37 17.44 -25.32
CA VAL A 568 48.08 16.89 -24.89
C VAL A 568 47.88 15.54 -25.57
N LEU A 569 47.67 14.52 -24.75
CA LEU A 569 47.53 13.14 -25.19
C LEU A 569 46.05 12.74 -25.39
N CYS A 570 45.22 13.11 -24.43
CA CYS A 570 43.79 12.79 -24.40
C CYS A 570 43.09 13.65 -23.34
N TYR A 571 41.80 13.38 -23.11
CA TYR A 571 40.98 14.05 -22.13
C TYR A 571 40.19 13.04 -21.29
N VAL A 572 40.01 13.35 -20.01
CA VAL A 572 39.08 12.64 -19.12
C VAL A 572 37.99 13.63 -18.68
N GLU A 573 36.75 13.36 -19.07
CA GLU A 573 35.59 14.12 -18.64
C GLU A 573 35.15 13.63 -17.25
N ALA A 574 35.31 14.48 -16.25
CA ALA A 574 34.82 14.23 -14.91
C ALA A 574 34.05 15.44 -14.40
N MET A 575 32.93 15.20 -13.72
CA MET A 575 32.04 16.25 -13.21
C MET A 575 31.68 17.31 -14.26
N LYS A 576 31.40 16.89 -15.51
CA LYS A 576 31.07 17.73 -16.68
C LYS A 576 32.18 18.69 -17.12
N THR A 577 33.44 18.42 -16.74
CA THR A 577 34.61 19.20 -17.14
C THR A 577 35.64 18.28 -17.81
N TYR A 578 36.17 18.68 -18.96
CA TYR A 578 37.22 17.94 -19.67
C TYR A 578 38.60 18.29 -19.12
N ASN A 579 39.28 17.31 -18.54
CA ASN A 579 40.63 17.44 -18.01
C ASN A 579 41.63 16.92 -19.05
N ALA A 580 42.54 17.76 -19.52
CA ALA A 580 43.54 17.38 -20.52
C ALA A 580 44.68 16.60 -19.86
N ILE A 581 44.93 15.38 -20.34
CA ILE A 581 46.06 14.55 -19.92
C ILE A 581 47.24 14.88 -20.82
N ARG A 582 48.39 15.22 -20.22
CA ARG A 582 49.59 15.65 -20.94
C ARG A 582 50.71 14.62 -20.81
N ALA A 583 51.55 14.53 -21.82
CA ALA A 583 52.71 13.65 -21.82
C ALA A 583 53.75 14.13 -20.79
N GLU A 584 54.12 13.27 -19.86
CA GLU A 584 55.20 13.54 -18.89
C GLU A 584 56.60 13.29 -19.48
N PHE A 585 56.67 12.66 -20.66
CA PHE A 585 57.90 12.36 -21.37
C PHE A 585 57.60 12.23 -22.88
N GLY A 586 58.60 12.52 -23.71
CA GLY A 586 58.48 12.36 -25.16
C GLY A 586 58.76 10.92 -25.62
N GLY A 587 58.19 10.52 -26.75
CA GLY A 587 58.35 9.20 -27.35
C GLY A 587 57.34 8.94 -28.46
N THR A 588 57.16 7.69 -28.86
CA THR A 588 56.15 7.30 -29.86
C THR A 588 55.00 6.58 -29.16
N VAL A 589 53.75 6.92 -29.49
CA VAL A 589 52.58 6.22 -28.94
C VAL A 589 52.57 4.78 -29.45
N THR A 590 52.80 3.81 -28.57
CA THR A 590 52.88 2.38 -28.93
C THR A 590 51.56 1.64 -28.70
N ALA A 591 50.68 2.16 -27.84
CA ALA A 591 49.33 1.63 -27.64
C ALA A 591 48.38 2.71 -27.08
N ILE A 592 47.11 2.66 -27.48
CA ILE A 592 46.01 3.41 -26.83
C ILE A 592 45.07 2.36 -26.23
N SER A 593 44.85 2.44 -24.91
CA SER A 593 44.27 1.36 -24.12
C SER A 593 42.78 1.55 -23.80
N ALA A 594 42.19 2.67 -24.19
CA ALA A 594 40.77 2.99 -23.99
C ALA A 594 40.15 3.59 -25.28
N ASN A 595 38.84 3.37 -25.49
CA ASN A 595 38.10 3.96 -26.60
C ASN A 595 37.37 5.24 -26.16
N PRO A 596 37.19 6.24 -27.06
CA PRO A 596 36.41 7.42 -26.74
C PRO A 596 35.00 7.09 -26.21
N GLY A 597 34.66 7.57 -25.01
CA GLY A 597 33.41 7.31 -24.30
C GLY A 597 33.52 6.26 -23.19
N ASP A 598 34.62 5.50 -23.13
CA ASP A 598 34.86 4.48 -22.09
C ASP A 598 34.99 5.13 -20.71
N THR A 599 34.48 4.45 -19.68
CA THR A 599 34.67 4.88 -18.29
C THR A 599 36.03 4.38 -17.80
N VAL A 600 36.86 5.30 -17.30
CA VAL A 600 38.18 5.05 -16.73
C VAL A 600 38.19 5.45 -15.26
N SER A 601 38.91 4.70 -14.43
CA SER A 601 39.16 4.98 -13.01
C SER A 601 40.50 5.71 -12.84
N GLU A 602 40.77 6.22 -11.64
CA GLU A 602 42.13 6.64 -11.27
C GLU A 602 43.11 5.45 -11.41
N ASP A 603 44.31 5.72 -11.90
CA ASP A 603 45.39 4.77 -12.20
C ASP A 603 45.17 3.81 -13.39
N ASP A 604 44.04 3.89 -14.10
CA ASP A 604 43.85 3.09 -15.32
C ASP A 604 44.83 3.53 -16.43
N VAL A 605 45.43 2.56 -17.14
CA VAL A 605 46.34 2.86 -18.25
C VAL A 605 45.55 3.42 -19.43
N LEU A 606 45.83 4.66 -19.83
CA LEU A 606 45.20 5.33 -20.96
C LEU A 606 45.93 5.05 -22.28
N MET A 607 47.26 5.06 -22.25
CA MET A 607 48.13 4.77 -23.41
C MET A 607 49.55 4.42 -22.97
N LYS A 608 50.35 3.88 -23.90
CA LYS A 608 51.78 3.60 -23.71
C LYS A 608 52.62 4.40 -24.69
N ILE A 609 53.74 4.95 -24.22
CA ILE A 609 54.69 5.71 -25.01
C ILE A 609 56.06 5.04 -24.89
N GLY A 610 56.61 4.64 -26.03
CA GLY A 610 57.89 3.92 -26.18
C GLY A 610 59.02 4.78 -26.71
#